data_AF-A0A212JMZ8-F1
#
_entry.id   AF-A0A212JMZ8-F1
#
_cell.length_a   1.000
_cell.length_b   1.000
_cell.length_c   1.000
_cell.angle_alpha   90.00
_cell.angle_beta   90.00
_cell.angle_gamma   90.00
#
_symmetry.space_group_name_H-M   'P 1'
#
loop_
_entity.id
_entity.type
_entity.pdbx_description
1 polymer ?
#
loop_
_entity_poly.entity_id
_entity_poly.type
_entity_poly.pdbx_seq_one_letter_code
_entity_poly.pdbx_strand_id
1 'polypeptide(L)' 'MIKENIYTLFIGFRKLGEFKSILEAKKFAQSSNLAGAFNLIGKNYSDSWYIFKSEVKDNEN' A
#
# COMPACT_ATOMS: atom_id res chain seq x y z
N MET A 1 15.92 13.85 -18.21
CA MET A 1 14.72 13.02 -17.92
C MET A 1 14.65 12.81 -16.42
N ILE A 2 13.66 13.40 -15.73
CA ILE A 2 13.39 13.03 -14.34
C ILE A 2 12.71 11.66 -14.41
N LYS A 3 13.36 10.62 -13.89
CA LYS A 3 12.73 9.30 -13.74
C LYS A 3 11.58 9.52 -12.76
N GLU A 4 10.34 9.32 -13.18
CA GLU A 4 9.18 9.43 -12.28
C GLU A 4 9.42 8.52 -11.06
N ASN A 5 9.23 9.05 -9.85
CA ASN A 5 9.35 8.25 -8.63
C ASN A 5 8.11 7.36 -8.54
N ILE A 6 8.25 6.12 -8.99
CA ILE A 6 7.24 5.08 -8.84
C ILE A 6 7.38 4.46 -7.45
N TYR A 7 6.24 4.32 -6.76
CA TYR A 7 6.13 3.63 -5.49
C TYR A 7 5.35 2.33 -5.70
N THR A 8 5.96 1.20 -5.38
CA THR A 8 5.35 -0.12 -5.48
C THR A 8 4.78 -0.53 -4.13
N LEU A 9 3.48 -0.77 -4.08
CA LEU A 9 2.78 -1.23 -2.89
C LEU A 9 2.71 -2.76 -2.86
N PHE A 10 2.98 -3.34 -1.71
CA PHE A 10 2.86 -4.77 -1.44
C PHE A 10 2.02 -5.02 -0.19
N ILE A 11 1.45 -6.22 -0.10
CA ILE A 11 0.99 -6.83 1.15
C ILE A 11 1.65 -8.20 1.32
N GLY A 12 2.43 -8.38 2.39
CA GLY A 12 3.41 -9.46 2.47
C GLY A 12 4.32 -9.45 1.23
N PHE A 13 4.32 -10.54 0.48
CA PHE A 13 5.07 -10.69 -0.78
C PHE A 13 4.24 -10.36 -2.04
N ARG A 14 2.94 -10.08 -1.91
CA ARG A 14 2.03 -9.84 -3.04
C ARG A 14 2.10 -8.36 -3.45
N LYS A 15 2.46 -8.09 -4.71
CA LYS A 15 2.35 -6.75 -5.31
C LYS A 15 0.87 -6.38 -5.48
N LEU A 16 0.51 -5.20 -4.98
CA LEU A 16 -0.84 -4.63 -5.10
C LEU A 16 -0.94 -3.61 -6.23
N GLY A 17 0.13 -2.86 -6.49
CA GLY A 17 0.13 -1.86 -7.57
C GLY A 17 1.37 -0.98 -7.57
N GLU A 18 1.45 -0.12 -8.59
CA GLU A 18 2.44 0.94 -8.72
C GLU A 18 1.73 2.29 -8.74
N PHE A 19 2.26 3.27 -8.02
CA PHE A 19 1.66 4.57 -7.82
C PHE A 19 2.67 5.67 -8.09
N LYS A 20 2.20 6.81 -8.62
CA LYS A 20 3.05 7.99 -8.81
C LYS A 20 3.22 8.82 -7.54
N SER A 21 2.40 8.54 -6.52
CA SER A 21 2.47 9.23 -5.23
C SER A 21 2.32 8.27 -4.04
N ILE A 22 3.00 8.62 -2.94
CA ILE A 22 2.85 7.91 -1.65
C ILE A 22 1.40 8.01 -1.15
N LEU A 23 0.78 9.18 -1.33
CA LEU A 23 -0.59 9.42 -0.87
C LEU A 23 -1.61 8.52 -1.57
N GLU A 24 -1.52 8.36 -2.89
CA GLU A 24 -2.40 7.44 -3.63
C GLU A 24 -2.20 6.00 -3.21
N ALA A 25 -0.94 5.56 -3.04
CA ALA A 25 -0.65 4.21 -2.58
C ALA A 25 -1.26 3.93 -1.19
N LYS A 26 -1.15 4.88 -0.25
CA LYS A 26 -1.72 4.75 1.09
C LYS A 26 -3.26 4.77 1.08
N LYS A 27 -3.87 5.65 0.28
CA LYS A 27 -5.33 5.66 0.08
C LYS A 27 -5.82 4.32 -0.47
N PHE A 28 -5.13 3.78 -1.48
CA PHE A 28 -5.44 2.48 -2.04
C PHE A 28 -5.35 1.36 -0.99
N ALA A 29 -4.27 1.33 -0.20
CA ALA A 29 -4.11 0.36 0.87
C ALA A 29 -5.27 0.41 1.86
N GLN A 30 -5.66 1.61 2.30
CA GLN A 30 -6.75 1.83 3.24
C GLN A 30 -8.12 1.44 2.66
N SER A 31 -8.36 1.67 1.36
CA SER A 31 -9.61 1.28 0.69
C SER A 31 -9.65 -0.17 0.23
N SER A 32 -8.54 -0.91 0.31
CA SER A 32 -8.43 -2.28 -0.25
C SER A 32 -9.21 -3.35 0.54
N ASN A 33 -9.65 -3.03 1.76
CA ASN A 33 -10.24 -3.99 2.70
C ASN A 33 -9.36 -5.21 2.98
N LEU A 34 -8.03 -5.04 2.92
CA LEU A 34 -7.06 -6.08 3.20
C LEU A 34 -6.38 -5.84 4.55
N ALA A 35 -6.24 -6.90 5.34
CA ALA A 35 -5.42 -6.93 6.55
C ALA A 35 -4.09 -7.61 6.27
N GLY A 36 -3.02 -7.13 6.92
CA GLY A 36 -1.68 -7.69 6.81
C GLY A 36 -0.57 -6.64 6.81
N ALA A 37 0.66 -7.09 6.58
CA ALA A 37 1.85 -6.24 6.51
C ALA A 37 1.95 -5.57 5.13
N PHE A 38 1.72 -4.27 5.07
CA PHE A 38 1.91 -3.46 3.89
C PHE A 38 3.35 -2.94 3.80
N ASN A 39 3.87 -2.87 2.58
CA ASN A 39 5.17 -2.27 2.29
C ASN A 39 5.04 -1.37 1.06
N LEU A 40 5.57 -0.15 1.14
CA LEU A 40 5.64 0.79 0.04
C LEU A 40 7.10 1.10 -0.27
N ILE A 41 7.53 0.72 -1.47
CA ILE A 41 8.94 0.80 -1.87
C ILE A 41 9.06 1.72 -3.09
N GLY A 42 9.91 2.75 -2.99
CA GLY A 42 10.21 3.67 -4.07
C GLY A 42 11.69 4.02 -4.10
N LYS A 43 12.08 4.92 -5.01
CA LYS A 43 13.47 5.39 -5.09
C LYS A 43 13.85 6.16 -3.82
N ASN A 44 14.80 5.62 -3.05
CA ASN A 44 15.26 6.18 -1.76
C ASN A 44 14.13 6.36 -0.73
N TYR A 45 13.05 5.57 -0.84
CA TYR A 45 11.92 5.61 0.07
C TYR A 45 11.45 4.19 0.36
N SER A 46 11.25 3.89 1.64
CA SER A 46 10.64 2.65 2.12
C SER A 46 9.78 2.95 3.33
N ASP A 47 8.56 2.43 3.34
CA ASP A 47 7.64 2.52 4.47
C ASP A 47 6.91 1.19 4.64
N SER A 48 6.65 0.80 5.88
CA SER A 48 6.02 -0.47 6.23
C SER A 48 5.07 -0.27 7.40
N TRP A 49 3.86 -0.82 7.29
CA TRP A 49 2.86 -0.77 8.36
C TRP A 49 2.00 -2.02 8.36
N TYR A 50 1.38 -2.33 9.49
CA TYR A 50 0.46 -3.46 9.61
C TYR A 50 -0.97 -2.96 9.74
N ILE A 51 -1.91 -3.56 9.02
CA ILE A 51 -3.35 -3.38 9.22
C ILE A 51 -3.89 -4.63 9.88
N PHE A 52 -4.43 -4.50 11.08
CA PHE A 52 -5.06 -5.60 11.81
C PHE A 52 -6.42 -5.94 11.19
N LYS A 53 -6.81 -7.22 11.28
CA LYS A 53 -8.12 -7.68 10.79
C LYS A 53 -9.28 -6.92 11.44
N SER A 54 -9.15 -6.54 12.71
CA SER A 54 -10.15 -5.74 13.44
C SER A 54 -10.33 -4.31 12.92
N GLU A 55 -9.36 -3.80 12.14
CA GLU A 55 -9.42 -2.45 11.54
C GLU A 55 -10.03 -2.48 10.13
N VAL A 56 -10.09 -3.66 9.51
CA VAL A 56 -10.77 -3.85 8.24
C VAL A 56 -12.26 -3.86 8.54
N LYS A 57 -13.01 -2.95 7.91
CA LYS A 57 -14.46 -2.94 8.03
C LYS A 57 -14.99 -4.19 7.33
N ASP A 58 -15.60 -5.08 8.09
CA ASP A 58 -16.43 -6.12 7.51
C ASP A 58 -17.61 -5.40 6.86
N ASN A 59 -17.60 -5.30 5.54
CA ASN A 59 -18.81 -4.99 4.79
C ASN A 59 -19.65 -6.29 4.80
N GLU A 60 -20.22 -6.62 5.97
CA GLU A 60 -21.30 -7.60 6.05
C GLU A 60 -22.51 -6.99 5.34
N ASN A 61 -22.77 -7.45 4.12
CA ASN A 61 -24.02 -7.27 3.39
C ASN A 61 -24.63 -8.66 3.18
#